data_AF-A0A5K8AKM6-F1
#
_entry.id   AF-A0A5K8AKM6-F1
#
_cell.length_a   1.000
_cell.length_b   1.000
_cell.length_c   1.000
_cell.angle_alpha   90.00
_cell.angle_beta   90.00
_cell.angle_gamma   90.00
#
_symmetry.space_group_name_H-M   'P 1'
#
loop_
_entity.id
_entity.type
_entity.pdbx_description
1 polymer ?
#
loop_
_entity_poly.entity_id
_entity_poly.type
_entity_poly.pdbx_seq_one_letter_code
_entity_poly.pdbx_strand_id
1 'polypeptide(L)'
;MPVLTPLIDDYGRFEKQVRHFTEKLCGPFCSRCGKVCCRAHFCDETRQSPFLARVAAMFSPESTFSLTHGWLAATGCSLVAGRPPVCYEFLCHDINDALGDDPDCRHALLTLSMLMTHVGRRAIGGRHLVEATRPADLQRLRPDRFMARLDEARAALTAASEVFSGHRTAAGRQAMTRIVLPPLQRSRRRMR
;
A
#
# COMPACT_ATOMS: atom_id res chain seq x y z
N MET A 1 25.80 -6.00 0.95
CA MET A 1 24.92 -5.96 2.14
C MET A 1 23.96 -7.14 2.10
N PRO A 2 24.37 -8.33 2.60
CA PRO A 2 23.62 -9.58 2.42
C PRO A 2 22.21 -9.57 3.04
N VAL A 3 22.03 -8.84 4.15
CA VAL A 3 20.77 -8.79 4.92
C VAL A 3 19.64 -8.05 4.21
N LEU A 4 19.95 -7.17 3.25
CA LEU A 4 18.93 -6.33 2.62
C LEU A 4 18.16 -7.07 1.52
N THR A 5 18.77 -8.05 0.87
CA THR A 5 18.13 -8.80 -0.23
C THR A 5 16.89 -9.58 0.24
N PRO A 6 16.92 -10.33 1.35
CA PRO A 6 15.71 -10.96 1.89
C PRO A 6 14.59 -9.96 2.20
N LEU A 7 14.93 -8.81 2.81
CA LEU A 7 13.93 -7.77 3.13
C LEU A 7 13.27 -7.19 1.89
N ILE A 8 14.03 -7.01 0.81
CA ILE A 8 13.52 -6.55 -0.49
C ILE A 8 12.59 -7.59 -1.11
N ASP A 9 12.97 -8.87 -1.08
CA ASP A 9 12.14 -9.96 -1.62
C ASP A 9 10.81 -10.07 -0.83
N ASP A 10 10.89 -10.10 0.50
CA ASP A 10 9.69 -10.21 1.35
C ASP A 10 8.75 -9.01 1.19
N TYR A 11 9.30 -7.80 1.14
CA TYR A 11 8.53 -6.58 0.87
C TYR A 11 7.89 -6.62 -0.52
N GLY A 12 8.64 -6.95 -1.56
CA GLY A 12 8.12 -6.96 -2.93
C GLY A 12 7.05 -8.02 -3.15
N ARG A 13 7.19 -9.20 -2.54
CA ARG A 13 6.15 -10.24 -2.54
C ARG A 13 4.88 -9.77 -1.82
N PHE A 14 5.04 -9.13 -0.66
CA PHE A 14 3.89 -8.59 0.08
C PHE A 14 3.20 -7.47 -0.72
N GLU A 15 3.96 -6.52 -1.27
CA GLU A 15 3.41 -5.46 -2.10
C GLU A 15 2.66 -6.01 -3.31
N LYS A 16 3.19 -7.04 -3.98
CA LYS A 16 2.51 -7.71 -5.09
C LYS A 16 1.14 -8.26 -4.67
N GLN A 17 1.02 -8.81 -3.46
CA GLN A 17 -0.25 -9.29 -2.91
C GLN A 17 -1.21 -8.13 -2.64
N VAL A 18 -0.73 -7.04 -2.02
CA VAL A 18 -1.52 -5.82 -1.78
C VAL A 18 -2.02 -5.26 -3.11
N ARG A 19 -1.14 -5.09 -4.10
CA ARG A 19 -1.47 -4.64 -5.45
C ARG A 19 -2.56 -5.50 -6.07
N HIS A 20 -2.39 -6.82 -6.08
CA HIS A 20 -3.37 -7.74 -6.66
C HIS A 20 -4.75 -7.58 -6.01
N PHE A 21 -4.79 -7.47 -4.68
CA PHE A 21 -6.05 -7.30 -3.96
C PHE A 21 -6.69 -5.93 -4.24
N THR A 22 -5.90 -4.86 -4.23
CA THR A 22 -6.36 -3.50 -4.57
C THR A 22 -6.89 -3.46 -6.01
N GLU A 23 -6.22 -4.08 -6.98
CA GLU A 23 -6.68 -4.12 -8.37
C GLU A 23 -7.98 -4.90 -8.53
N LYS A 24 -8.13 -6.03 -7.83
CA LYS A 24 -9.37 -6.80 -7.83
C LYS A 24 -10.55 -5.99 -7.29
N LEU A 25 -10.34 -5.24 -6.21
CA LEU A 25 -11.38 -4.46 -5.56
C LEU A 25 -11.71 -3.16 -6.32
N CYS A 26 -10.68 -2.42 -6.74
CA CYS A 26 -10.81 -1.10 -7.32
C CYS A 26 -10.93 -1.11 -8.85
N GLY A 27 -10.49 -2.18 -9.52
CA GLY A 27 -10.46 -2.32 -10.98
C GLY A 27 -11.80 -2.07 -11.68
N PRO A 28 -12.94 -2.58 -11.17
CA PRO A 28 -14.26 -2.30 -11.75
C PRO A 28 -14.61 -0.80 -11.82
N PHE A 29 -14.08 0.00 -10.89
CA PHE A 29 -14.30 1.46 -10.85
C PHE A 29 -13.25 2.19 -11.69
N CYS A 30 -11.98 1.85 -11.50
CA CYS A 30 -10.86 2.48 -12.21
C CYS A 30 -10.94 2.28 -13.73
N SER A 31 -11.38 1.12 -14.21
CA SER A 31 -11.49 0.82 -15.64
C SER A 31 -12.52 1.66 -16.40
N ARG A 32 -13.49 2.25 -15.68
CA ARG A 32 -14.53 3.12 -16.25
C ARG A 32 -14.25 4.60 -16.01
N CYS A 33 -13.21 4.91 -15.24
CA CYS A 33 -12.88 6.28 -14.87
C CYS A 33 -12.03 6.94 -15.97
N GLY A 34 -12.49 8.07 -16.50
CA GLY A 34 -11.71 8.87 -17.45
C GLY A 34 -10.59 9.69 -16.79
N LYS A 35 -10.48 9.68 -15.46
CA LYS A 35 -9.47 10.44 -14.71
C LYS A 35 -8.29 9.55 -14.32
N VAL A 36 -7.10 9.94 -14.77
CA VAL A 36 -5.85 9.28 -14.36
C VAL A 36 -5.42 9.81 -13.00
N CYS A 37 -5.44 8.94 -11.98
CA CYS A 37 -4.99 9.28 -10.62
C CYS A 37 -3.46 9.20 -10.47
N CYS A 38 -2.79 8.41 -11.31
CA CYS A 38 -1.33 8.31 -11.33
C CYS A 38 -0.70 9.63 -11.80
N ARG A 39 0.35 10.09 -11.11
CA ARG A 39 1.13 11.27 -11.48
C ARG A 39 2.61 10.90 -11.54
N ALA A 40 3.31 11.36 -12.57
CA ALA A 40 4.73 11.05 -12.76
C ALA A 40 5.61 11.44 -11.55
N HIS A 41 5.30 12.55 -10.87
CA HIS A 41 6.08 12.99 -9.71
C HIS A 41 5.96 12.03 -8.50
N PHE A 42 4.89 11.23 -8.39
CA PHE A 42 4.84 10.16 -7.38
C PHE A 42 5.88 9.09 -7.68
N CYS A 43 6.09 8.77 -8.96
CA CYS A 43 7.06 7.78 -9.40
C CYS A 43 8.51 8.20 -9.11
N ASP A 44 8.79 9.50 -8.96
CA ASP A 44 10.13 9.95 -8.59
C ASP A 44 10.55 9.47 -7.19
N GLU A 45 9.61 9.26 -6.26
CA GLU A 45 9.92 8.67 -4.95
C GLU A 45 10.53 7.27 -5.07
N THR A 46 10.01 6.43 -5.98
CA THR A 46 10.61 5.12 -6.26
C THR A 46 12.02 5.24 -6.82
N ARG A 47 12.27 6.22 -7.70
CA ARG A 47 13.60 6.43 -8.32
C ARG A 47 14.60 6.98 -7.32
N GLN A 48 14.15 7.86 -6.43
CA GLN A 48 14.99 8.53 -5.44
C GLN A 48 15.24 7.66 -4.20
N SER A 49 14.34 6.73 -3.89
CA SER A 49 14.52 5.78 -2.80
C SER A 49 15.41 4.61 -3.22
N PRO A 50 16.61 4.42 -2.64
CA PRO A 50 17.46 3.26 -2.93
C PRO A 50 16.81 1.93 -2.53
N PHE A 51 15.80 1.94 -1.65
CA PHE A 51 15.03 0.76 -1.30
C PHE A 51 14.03 0.42 -2.41
N LEU A 52 13.12 1.34 -2.75
CA LEU A 52 12.09 1.07 -3.76
C LEU A 52 12.69 0.85 -5.15
N ALA A 53 13.76 1.55 -5.52
CA ALA A 53 14.45 1.32 -6.79
C ALA A 53 14.94 -0.13 -6.92
N ARG A 54 15.41 -0.74 -5.82
CA ARG A 54 15.83 -2.15 -5.81
C ARG A 54 14.65 -3.11 -5.87
N VAL A 55 13.55 -2.79 -5.17
CA VAL A 55 12.30 -3.56 -5.28
C VAL A 55 11.79 -3.52 -6.73
N ALA A 56 11.73 -2.34 -7.36
CA ALA A 56 11.31 -2.17 -8.74
C ALA A 56 12.20 -2.94 -9.71
N ALA A 57 13.53 -2.84 -9.56
CA ALA A 57 14.47 -3.59 -10.40
C ALA A 57 14.32 -5.11 -10.26
N MET A 58 14.03 -5.61 -9.05
CA MET A 58 13.88 -7.03 -8.79
C MET A 58 12.54 -7.60 -9.30
N PHE A 59 11.45 -6.86 -9.12
CA PHE A 59 10.09 -7.37 -9.41
C PHE A 59 9.52 -6.88 -10.74
N SER A 60 10.09 -5.82 -11.32
CA SER A 60 9.59 -5.16 -12.53
C SER A 60 10.72 -4.84 -13.53
N PRO A 61 11.62 -5.79 -13.85
CA PRO A 61 12.80 -5.51 -14.67
C PRO A 61 12.47 -4.97 -16.07
N GLU A 62 11.33 -5.37 -16.63
CA GLU A 62 10.87 -4.94 -17.97
C GLU A 62 10.11 -3.59 -17.95
N SER A 63 9.90 -2.99 -16.78
CA SER A 63 9.18 -1.71 -16.66
C SER A 63 10.05 -0.54 -17.09
N THR A 64 9.59 0.19 -18.10
CA THR A 64 10.27 1.41 -18.59
C THR A 64 9.67 2.66 -17.96
N PHE A 65 10.52 3.53 -17.42
CA PHE A 65 10.10 4.82 -16.88
C PHE A 65 10.03 5.89 -17.98
N SER A 66 8.93 6.62 -18.03
CA SER A 66 8.73 7.81 -18.85
C SER A 66 8.78 9.08 -17.99
N LEU A 67 9.46 10.13 -18.44
CA LEU A 67 9.46 11.42 -17.74
C LEU A 67 8.06 12.06 -17.69
N THR A 68 7.21 11.80 -18.68
CA THR A 68 5.88 12.40 -18.77
C THR A 68 4.83 11.57 -18.04
N HIS A 69 4.93 10.23 -18.09
CA HIS A 69 3.90 9.33 -17.57
C HIS A 69 4.35 8.48 -16.38
N GLY A 70 5.62 8.59 -15.94
CA GLY A 70 6.20 7.68 -14.96
C GLY A 70 6.20 6.24 -15.48
N TRP A 71 5.74 5.29 -14.65
CA TRP A 71 5.49 3.90 -15.06
C TRP A 71 4.03 3.63 -15.46
N LEU A 72 3.27 4.65 -15.87
CA LEU A 72 1.92 4.42 -16.37
C LEU A 72 1.98 3.93 -17.82
N ALA A 73 1.43 2.73 -18.06
CA ALA A 73 1.22 2.13 -19.38
C ALA A 73 -0.27 2.10 -19.73
N ALA A 74 -0.60 1.64 -20.94
CA ALA A 74 -1.98 1.57 -21.43
C ALA A 74 -2.93 0.74 -20.53
N THR A 75 -2.40 -0.27 -19.84
CA THR A 75 -3.16 -1.15 -18.93
C THR A 75 -3.05 -0.77 -17.46
N GLY A 76 -2.43 0.37 -17.14
CA GLY A 76 -2.19 0.82 -15.76
C GLY A 76 -0.70 0.90 -15.42
N CYS A 77 -0.38 0.93 -14.13
CA CYS A 77 1.02 1.01 -13.68
C CYS A 77 1.76 -0.29 -14.03
N SER A 78 2.89 -0.17 -14.72
CA SER A 78 3.70 -1.33 -15.13
C SER A 78 4.48 -1.96 -13.97
N LEU A 79 4.69 -1.23 -12.87
CA LEU A 79 5.38 -1.76 -11.69
C LEU A 79 4.57 -2.87 -11.02
N VAL A 80 5.17 -4.06 -10.90
CA VAL A 80 4.70 -5.19 -10.09
C VAL A 80 4.87 -4.90 -8.60
N ALA A 81 6.02 -4.34 -8.24
CA ALA A 81 6.34 -3.85 -6.91
C ALA A 81 7.36 -2.70 -7.01
N GLY A 82 7.61 -2.03 -5.89
CA GLY A 82 8.41 -0.82 -5.79
C GLY A 82 7.60 0.46 -5.95
N ARG A 83 6.26 0.40 -5.85
CA ARG A 83 5.41 1.59 -5.94
C ARG A 83 5.51 2.39 -4.64
N PRO A 84 5.47 3.73 -4.73
CA PRO A 84 5.46 4.57 -3.53
C PRO A 84 4.18 4.34 -2.72
N PRO A 85 4.19 4.42 -1.37
CA PRO A 85 3.00 4.21 -0.54
C PRO A 85 1.78 5.04 -0.97
N VAL A 86 2.01 6.28 -1.43
CA VAL A 86 0.95 7.17 -1.94
C VAL A 86 0.11 6.54 -3.07
N CYS A 87 0.67 5.59 -3.84
CA CYS A 87 -0.06 4.87 -4.88
C CYS A 87 -1.16 3.94 -4.32
N TYR A 88 -1.11 3.60 -3.03
CA TYR A 88 -2.10 2.78 -2.34
C TYR A 88 -3.01 3.62 -1.43
N GLU A 89 -2.50 4.72 -0.87
CA GLU A 89 -3.22 5.58 0.08
C GLU A 89 -4.42 6.30 -0.54
N PHE A 90 -4.39 6.54 -1.86
CA PHE A 90 -5.46 7.25 -2.55
C PHE A 90 -6.67 6.35 -2.80
N LEU A 91 -7.78 6.66 -2.13
CA LEU A 91 -9.09 6.04 -2.34
C LEU A 91 -10.04 7.07 -2.95
N CYS A 92 -10.48 6.87 -4.20
CA CYS A 92 -11.43 7.80 -4.82
C CYS A 92 -12.83 7.69 -4.20
N HIS A 93 -13.65 8.72 -4.40
CA HIS A 93 -15.01 8.77 -3.88
C HIS A 93 -15.87 7.60 -4.39
N ASP A 94 -15.78 7.28 -5.68
CA ASP A 94 -16.57 6.21 -6.30
C ASP A 94 -16.29 4.83 -5.66
N ILE A 95 -15.03 4.53 -5.33
CA ILE A 95 -14.66 3.29 -4.63
C ILE A 95 -15.24 3.29 -3.21
N ASN A 96 -15.15 4.41 -2.49
CA ASN A 96 -15.69 4.53 -1.15
C ASN A 96 -17.23 4.40 -1.12
N ASP A 97 -17.91 5.02 -2.08
CA ASP A 97 -19.37 5.02 -2.18
C ASP A 97 -19.91 3.64 -2.54
N ALA A 98 -19.18 2.88 -3.37
CA ALA A 98 -19.57 1.54 -3.75
C ALA A 98 -19.58 0.54 -2.58
N LEU A 99 -18.86 0.83 -1.49
CA LEU A 99 -18.92 0.02 -0.27
C LEU A 99 -20.18 0.30 0.57
N GLY A 100 -20.99 1.29 0.18
CA GLY A 100 -22.16 1.70 0.93
C GLY A 100 -21.82 2.14 2.35
N ASP A 101 -22.76 1.98 3.28
CA ASP A 101 -22.61 2.37 4.70
C ASP A 101 -22.03 1.27 5.60
N ASP A 102 -21.44 0.19 5.04
CA ASP A 102 -20.85 -0.87 5.85
C ASP A 102 -19.51 -0.41 6.50
N PRO A 103 -19.47 -0.21 7.83
CA PRO A 103 -18.28 0.31 8.51
C PRO A 103 -17.11 -0.68 8.48
N ASP A 104 -17.37 -1.98 8.46
CA ASP A 104 -16.30 -2.99 8.42
C ASP A 104 -15.62 -2.98 7.05
N CYS A 105 -16.41 -2.92 5.95
CA CYS A 105 -15.87 -2.82 4.59
C CYS A 105 -15.06 -1.53 4.40
N ARG A 106 -15.55 -0.39 4.91
CA ARG A 106 -14.80 0.88 4.87
C ARG A 106 -13.51 0.81 5.68
N HIS A 107 -13.54 0.18 6.87
CA HIS A 107 -12.32 -0.03 7.66
C HIS A 107 -11.33 -0.93 6.91
N ALA A 108 -11.79 -2.03 6.33
CA ALA A 108 -10.96 -2.94 5.54
C ALA A 108 -10.32 -2.24 4.33
N LEU A 109 -11.08 -1.42 3.59
CA LEU A 109 -10.55 -0.64 2.47
C LEU A 109 -9.47 0.35 2.94
N LEU A 110 -9.73 1.08 4.02
CA LEU A 110 -8.77 2.01 4.60
C LEU A 110 -7.53 1.29 5.15
N THR A 111 -7.69 0.09 5.70
CA THR A 111 -6.56 -0.74 6.12
C THR A 111 -5.70 -1.09 4.91
N LEU A 112 -6.30 -1.59 3.82
CA LEU A 112 -5.59 -1.93 2.59
C LEU A 112 -4.78 -0.75 2.04
N SER A 113 -5.37 0.45 2.03
CA SER A 113 -4.70 1.65 1.52
C SER A 113 -3.49 2.07 2.35
N MET A 114 -3.42 1.66 3.61
CA MET A 114 -2.38 2.06 4.57
C MET A 114 -1.31 0.99 4.84
N LEU A 115 -1.44 -0.22 4.26
CA LEU A 115 -0.52 -1.34 4.53
C LEU A 115 0.94 -0.98 4.22
N MET A 116 1.20 -0.44 3.02
CA MET A 116 2.57 -0.13 2.59
C MET A 116 3.20 0.99 3.41
N THR A 117 2.38 1.96 3.82
CA THR A 117 2.75 3.05 4.73
C THR A 117 3.08 2.53 6.11
N HIS A 118 2.30 1.58 6.63
CA HIS A 118 2.59 0.95 7.93
C HIS A 118 3.94 0.25 7.91
N VAL A 119 4.21 -0.57 6.90
CA VAL A 119 5.45 -1.33 6.76
C VAL A 119 6.68 -0.41 6.78
N GLY A 120 6.65 0.69 6.00
CA GLY A 120 7.79 1.60 5.93
C GLY A 120 7.89 2.61 7.09
N ARG A 121 6.85 2.76 7.92
CA ARG A 121 6.79 3.78 8.98
C ARG A 121 7.93 3.63 9.98
N ARG A 122 8.66 4.72 10.27
CA ARG A 122 9.76 4.76 11.26
C ARG A 122 10.80 3.65 11.05
N ALA A 123 11.02 3.21 9.80
CA ALA A 123 11.97 2.16 9.46
C ALA A 123 13.43 2.64 9.65
N ILE A 124 13.69 3.95 9.52
CA ILE A 124 15.05 4.52 9.50
C ILE A 124 15.13 5.70 10.48
N GLY A 125 15.40 5.41 11.74
CA GLY A 125 15.63 6.46 12.77
C GLY A 125 14.48 7.46 12.90
N GLY A 126 13.22 6.99 12.83
CA GLY A 126 12.02 7.83 12.93
C GLY A 126 11.39 8.22 11.59
N ARG A 127 12.15 8.12 10.49
CA ARG A 127 11.69 8.41 9.12
C ARG A 127 11.04 7.21 8.45
N HIS A 128 10.23 7.48 7.42
CA HIS A 128 9.68 6.41 6.56
C HIS A 128 10.79 5.76 5.71
N LEU A 129 10.60 4.51 5.30
CA LEU A 129 11.57 3.76 4.50
C LEU A 129 11.92 4.46 3.18
N VAL A 130 10.91 5.03 2.53
CA VAL A 130 11.04 5.71 1.24
C VAL A 130 11.78 7.04 1.34
N GLU A 131 11.86 7.63 2.54
CA GLU A 131 12.60 8.86 2.82
C GLU A 131 14.11 8.63 2.96
N ALA A 132 14.59 7.38 2.89
CA ALA A 132 16.00 7.13 2.63
C ALA A 132 16.30 7.46 1.18
N THR A 133 17.10 8.50 0.96
CA THR A 133 17.51 8.97 -0.37
C THR A 133 18.97 8.59 -0.69
N ARG A 134 19.73 8.11 0.30
CA ARG A 134 21.12 7.66 0.12
C ARG A 134 21.26 6.19 0.50
N PRO A 135 22.08 5.40 -0.21
CA PRO A 135 22.32 3.99 0.14
C PRO A 135 22.79 3.78 1.58
N ALA A 136 23.59 4.71 2.13
CA ALA A 136 24.05 4.67 3.51
C ALA A 136 22.91 4.79 4.54
N ASP A 137 21.79 5.44 4.20
CA ASP A 137 20.64 5.53 5.11
C ASP A 137 20.02 4.15 5.37
N LEU A 138 20.11 3.21 4.41
CA LEU A 138 19.62 1.83 4.58
C LEU A 138 20.43 1.03 5.62
N GLN A 139 21.65 1.46 5.98
CA GLN A 139 22.41 0.84 7.07
C GLN A 139 21.77 1.08 8.44
N ARG A 140 20.91 2.10 8.56
CA ARG A 140 20.16 2.41 9.78
C ARG A 140 18.82 1.68 9.87
N LEU A 141 18.46 0.90 8.85
CA LEU A 141 17.29 0.03 8.87
C LEU A 141 17.43 -0.98 10.01
N ARG A 142 16.34 -1.20 10.75
CA ARG A 142 16.28 -2.20 11.83
C ARG A 142 15.50 -3.42 11.31
N PRO A 143 16.16 -4.50 10.85
CA PRO A 143 15.50 -5.60 10.16
C PRO A 143 14.35 -6.22 10.96
N ASP A 144 14.57 -6.54 12.24
CA ASP A 144 13.55 -7.18 13.08
C ASP A 144 12.28 -6.34 13.21
N ARG A 145 12.44 -5.03 13.38
CA ARG A 145 11.31 -4.10 13.47
C ARG A 145 10.57 -3.98 12.14
N PHE A 146 11.30 -4.00 11.03
CA PHE A 146 10.71 -3.96 9.70
C PHE A 146 9.91 -5.24 9.44
N MET A 147 10.48 -6.40 9.74
CA MET A 147 9.82 -7.70 9.59
C MET A 147 8.59 -7.82 10.49
N ALA A 148 8.68 -7.41 11.75
CA ALA A 148 7.51 -7.40 12.64
C ALA A 148 6.34 -6.58 12.08
N ARG A 149 6.62 -5.43 11.45
CA ARG A 149 5.58 -4.63 10.79
C ARG A 149 5.06 -5.26 9.50
N LEU A 150 5.93 -5.93 8.76
CA LEU A 150 5.52 -6.69 7.59
C LEU A 150 4.57 -7.82 7.98
N ASP A 151 4.83 -8.51 9.09
CA ASP A 151 3.96 -9.56 9.63
C ASP A 151 2.62 -9.00 10.12
N GLU A 152 2.64 -7.86 10.83
CA GLU A 152 1.42 -7.13 11.19
C GLU A 152 0.59 -6.75 9.95
N ALA A 153 1.25 -6.26 8.90
CA ALA A 153 0.59 -5.88 7.65
C ALA A 153 0.04 -7.10 6.89
N ARG A 154 0.72 -8.25 6.91
CA ARG A 154 0.20 -9.52 6.37
C ARG A 154 -1.04 -9.97 7.11
N ALA A 155 -1.03 -9.95 8.45
CA ALA A 155 -2.20 -10.30 9.25
C ALA A 155 -3.38 -9.36 8.95
N ALA A 156 -3.13 -8.07 8.79
CA ALA A 156 -4.14 -7.09 8.45
C ALA A 156 -4.67 -7.24 7.01
N LEU A 157 -3.83 -7.61 6.04
CA LEU A 157 -4.25 -7.93 4.68
C LEU A 157 -5.20 -9.12 4.65
N THR A 158 -4.86 -10.21 5.37
CA THR A 158 -5.74 -11.37 5.53
C THR A 158 -7.07 -10.94 6.12
N ALA A 159 -7.06 -10.23 7.24
CA ALA A 159 -8.27 -9.76 7.91
C ALA A 159 -9.15 -8.88 7.01
N ALA A 160 -8.55 -7.94 6.27
CA ALA A 160 -9.28 -7.10 5.32
C ALA A 160 -9.90 -7.93 4.19
N SER A 161 -9.18 -8.94 3.68
CA SER A 161 -9.71 -9.82 2.62
C SER A 161 -10.88 -10.70 3.09
N GLU A 162 -10.85 -11.13 4.35
CA GLU A 162 -11.92 -11.90 4.99
C GLU A 162 -13.20 -11.07 5.11
N VAL A 163 -13.10 -9.79 5.48
CA VAL A 163 -14.25 -8.87 5.55
C VAL A 163 -14.98 -8.78 4.21
N PHE A 164 -14.24 -8.62 3.11
CA PHE A 164 -14.85 -8.60 1.76
C PHE A 164 -15.42 -9.95 1.32
N SER A 165 -15.03 -11.04 1.98
CA SER A 165 -15.57 -12.38 1.78
C SER A 165 -16.70 -12.71 2.76
N GLY A 166 -17.16 -11.74 3.56
CA GLY A 166 -18.23 -11.91 4.56
C GLY A 166 -17.78 -12.50 5.90
N HIS A 167 -16.48 -12.81 6.07
CA HIS A 167 -15.94 -13.41 7.29
C HIS A 167 -15.39 -12.31 8.21
N ARG A 168 -16.05 -12.10 9.35
CA ARG A 168 -15.71 -10.99 10.26
C ARG A 168 -15.40 -11.53 11.63
N THR A 169 -14.15 -11.39 12.06
CA THR A 169 -13.70 -11.85 13.39
C THR A 169 -13.22 -10.67 14.24
N ALA A 170 -13.31 -10.81 15.56
CA ALA A 170 -12.78 -9.80 16.49
C ALA A 170 -11.25 -9.66 16.34
N ALA A 171 -10.54 -10.78 16.16
CA ALA A 171 -9.11 -10.80 15.89
C ALA A 171 -8.76 -10.07 14.59
N GLY A 172 -9.53 -10.27 13.52
CA GLY A 172 -9.36 -9.56 12.25
C GLY A 172 -9.53 -8.05 12.40
N ARG A 173 -10.58 -7.59 13.11
CA ARG A 173 -10.75 -6.16 13.43
C ARG A 173 -9.58 -5.59 14.23
N GLN A 174 -9.07 -6.35 15.20
CA GLN A 174 -7.89 -5.93 15.97
C GLN A 174 -6.65 -5.81 15.09
N ALA A 175 -6.41 -6.76 14.18
CA ALA A 175 -5.30 -6.71 13.24
C ALA A 175 -5.38 -5.46 12.33
N MET A 176 -6.55 -5.17 11.76
CA MET A 176 -6.80 -3.96 10.97
C MET A 176 -6.58 -2.67 11.78
N THR A 177 -6.99 -2.65 13.04
CA THR A 177 -6.83 -1.50 13.96
C THR A 177 -5.36 -1.16 14.24
N ARG A 178 -4.45 -2.14 14.17
CA ARG A 178 -2.99 -1.88 14.31
C ARG A 178 -2.43 -1.07 13.15
N ILE A 179 -3.06 -1.14 11.98
CA ILE A 179 -2.68 -0.37 10.78
C ILE A 179 -3.34 1.01 10.82
N VAL A 180 -4.65 1.04 11.02
CA VAL A 180 -5.46 2.27 11.01
C VAL A 180 -6.69 2.11 11.87
N LEU A 181 -7.07 3.16 12.58
CA LEU A 181 -8.31 3.16 13.38
C LEU A 181 -9.54 3.08 12.46
N PRO A 182 -10.63 2.43 12.91
CA PRO A 182 -11.87 2.43 12.15
C PRO A 182 -12.39 3.87 11.96
N PRO A 183 -12.99 4.18 10.81
CA PRO A 183 -13.59 5.49 10.57
C PRO A 183 -14.63 5.76 11.66
N LEU A 184 -14.58 6.95 12.26
CA LEU A 184 -15.57 7.36 13.25
C LEU A 184 -16.96 7.24 12.62
N GLN A 185 -17.83 6.44 13.23
CA GLN A 185 -19.24 6.46 12.87
C GLN A 185 -19.73 7.88 13.15
N ARG A 186 -19.99 8.66 12.09
CA ARG A 186 -20.74 9.90 12.22
C ARG A 186 -22.09 9.50 12.79
N SER A 187 -22.26 9.69 14.11
CA SER A 187 -23.57 9.52 14.72
C SER A 187 -24.50 10.42 13.92
N ARG A 188 -25.51 9.82 13.26
CA ARG A 188 -26.59 10.56 12.62
C ARG A 188 -27.28 11.34 13.75
N ARG A 189 -26.78 12.52 14.09
CA ARG A 189 -27.54 13.53 14.82
C ARG A 189 -28.73 13.81 13.90
N ARG A 190 -29.84 13.14 14.21
CA ARG A 190 -31.16 13.39 13.64
C ARG A 190 -31.38 14.90 13.71
N MET A 191 -31.29 15.59 12.58
CA MET A 191 -32.01 16.85 12.42
C MET A 191 -33.48 16.43 12.46
N ARG A 192 -34.10 16.66 13.62
CA ARG A 192 -35.55 16.75 13.75
C ARG A 192 -35.96 18.12 13.27
#